data_AF-A0A7S1LL59-F1
#
_entry.id   AF-A0A7S1LL59-F1
#
_cell.length_a   1.000
_cell.length_b   1.000
_cell.length_c   1.000
_cell.angle_alpha   90.00
_cell.angle_beta   90.00
_cell.angle_gamma   90.00
#
_symmetry.space_group_name_H-M   'P 1'
#
loop_
_entity.id
_entity.type
_entity.pdbx_description
1 polymer ?
#
loop_
_entity_poly.entity_id
_entity_poly.type
_entity_poly.pdbx_seq_one_letter_code
_entity_poly.pdbx_strand_id
1 'polypeptide(L)'
;NSFCTLLAMLNRMPILAALIGLLTTITATDAAEFVFVSDLHVDLYYGMDGTGLWPCNTTAMGAKYPFGYPDCDAPPRLIESAWARIEAVLGPDAPRHVVVAGDWLRHRSNLLTDAQNAAAFEYITRMAAKVAGNATGSSVLPAPALEAAFGNNDVVPDYFFDYRNATRTPLFRNMTGTLRDLGVLSAAEHASFAR
;
A
#
# COMPACT_ATOMS: atom_id res chain seq x y z
N ASN A 1 53.49 -26.74 37.00
CA ASN A 1 52.04 -26.45 37.11
C ASN A 1 51.51 -25.41 36.11
N SER A 2 52.29 -24.43 35.63
CA SER A 2 51.76 -23.40 34.70
C SER A 2 51.56 -23.84 33.24
N PHE A 3 52.16 -24.96 32.81
CA PHE A 3 52.10 -25.42 31.41
C PHE A 3 50.80 -26.20 31.09
N CYS A 4 50.22 -26.90 32.07
CA CYS A 4 48.93 -27.60 31.91
C CYS A 4 47.74 -26.62 31.82
N THR A 5 47.83 -25.46 32.47
CA THR A 5 46.78 -24.44 32.44
C THR A 5 46.68 -23.73 31.08
N LEU A 6 47.81 -23.57 30.37
CA LEU A 6 47.86 -22.94 29.05
C LEU A 6 47.25 -23.85 27.95
N LEU A 7 47.52 -25.15 28.00
CA LEU A 7 46.90 -26.12 27.07
C LEU A 7 45.38 -26.24 27.27
N ALA A 8 44.91 -26.16 28.51
CA ALA A 8 43.47 -26.17 28.81
C ALA A 8 42.74 -24.91 28.33
N MET A 9 43.43 -23.77 28.24
CA MET A 9 42.89 -22.52 27.67
C MET A 9 42.83 -22.55 26.14
N LEU A 10 43.86 -23.09 25.47
CA LEU A 10 43.90 -23.23 24.01
C LEU A 10 42.81 -24.18 23.47
N ASN A 11 42.48 -25.24 24.20
CA ASN A 11 41.42 -26.19 23.79
C ASN A 11 39.98 -25.64 23.94
N ARG A 12 39.80 -24.50 24.63
CA ARG A 12 38.49 -23.85 24.82
C ARG A 12 38.25 -22.67 23.89
N MET A 13 39.29 -22.15 23.22
CA MET A 13 39.18 -21.11 22.20
C MET A 13 38.29 -21.49 21.01
N PRO A 14 38.34 -22.71 20.43
CA PRO A 14 37.45 -23.05 19.31
C PRO A 14 35.98 -23.13 19.72
N ILE A 15 35.69 -23.54 20.96
CA ILE A 15 34.33 -23.59 21.50
C ILE A 15 33.79 -22.17 21.72
N LEU A 16 34.61 -21.28 22.28
CA LEU A 16 34.24 -19.87 22.47
C LEU A 16 34.05 -19.15 21.13
N ALA A 17 34.92 -19.39 20.15
CA ALA A 17 34.79 -18.84 18.80
C ALA A 17 33.55 -19.38 18.07
N ALA A 18 33.23 -20.67 18.23
CA ALA A 18 32.00 -21.25 17.70
C ALA A 18 30.75 -20.69 18.39
N LEU A 19 30.77 -20.47 19.70
CA LEU A 19 29.68 -19.83 20.45
C LEU A 19 29.48 -18.37 20.07
N ILE A 20 30.56 -17.60 19.91
CA ILE A 20 30.49 -16.21 19.42
C ILE A 20 29.96 -16.20 17.97
N GLY A 21 30.44 -17.09 17.12
CA GLY A 21 29.92 -17.27 15.75
C GLY A 21 28.43 -17.60 15.74
N LEU A 22 28.00 -18.54 16.58
CA LEU A 22 26.59 -18.95 16.73
C LEU A 22 25.72 -17.79 17.25
N LEU A 23 26.21 -17.04 18.24
CA LEU A 23 25.54 -15.85 18.78
C LEU A 23 25.43 -14.72 17.74
N THR A 24 26.44 -14.53 16.89
CA THR A 24 26.38 -13.54 15.78
C THR A 24 25.46 -13.98 14.63
N THR A 25 25.23 -15.28 14.45
CA THR A 25 24.28 -15.78 13.43
C THR A 25 22.81 -15.71 13.88
N ILE A 26 22.53 -15.65 15.19
CA ILE A 26 21.16 -15.60 15.72
C ILE A 26 20.57 -14.17 15.70
N THR A 27 21.39 -13.13 15.52
CA THR A 27 20.94 -11.73 15.58
C THR A 27 20.53 -11.12 14.23
N ALA A 28 20.58 -11.87 13.13
CA ALA A 28 19.99 -11.43 11.86
C ALA A 28 18.53 -11.90 11.80
N THR A 29 17.68 -11.38 12.69
CA THR A 29 16.24 -11.54 12.55
C THR A 29 15.80 -10.70 11.37
N ASP A 30 15.35 -11.36 10.29
CA ASP A 30 14.74 -10.71 9.13
C ASP A 30 13.52 -9.92 9.62
N ALA A 31 13.65 -8.59 9.66
CA ALA A 31 12.63 -7.68 10.16
C ALA A 31 11.81 -7.20 8.95
N ALA A 32 10.53 -7.51 8.97
CA ALA A 32 9.58 -7.10 7.95
C ALA A 32 8.87 -5.82 8.38
N GLU A 33 8.74 -4.87 7.46
CA GLU A 33 7.96 -3.65 7.68
C GLU A 33 6.59 -3.76 7.04
N PHE A 34 5.56 -3.34 7.76
CA PHE A 34 4.20 -3.29 7.25
C PHE A 34 3.77 -1.85 7.05
N VAL A 35 3.32 -1.54 5.84
CA VAL A 35 2.72 -0.26 5.50
C VAL A 35 1.22 -0.45 5.47
N PHE A 36 0.51 0.13 6.43
CA PHE A 36 -0.94 0.12 6.46
C PHE A 36 -1.48 1.49 6.07
N VAL A 37 -2.34 1.54 5.06
CA VAL A 37 -2.98 2.75 4.54
C VAL A 37 -4.48 2.49 4.41
N SER A 38 -5.31 3.47 4.78
CA SER A 38 -6.77 3.36 4.70
C SER A 38 -7.37 4.74 4.51
N ASP A 39 -8.63 4.80 4.08
CA ASP A 39 -9.45 6.02 4.05
C ASP A 39 -8.76 7.15 3.26
N LEU A 40 -8.18 6.79 2.11
CA LEU A 40 -7.43 7.73 1.28
C LEU A 40 -8.35 8.79 0.68
N HIS A 41 -9.56 8.39 0.30
CA HIS A 41 -10.58 9.22 -0.35
C HIS A 41 -9.97 10.23 -1.32
N VAL A 42 -9.32 9.76 -2.39
CA VAL A 42 -8.65 10.68 -3.32
C VAL A 42 -9.69 11.42 -4.17
N ASP A 43 -9.59 12.74 -4.18
CA ASP A 43 -10.32 13.60 -5.12
C ASP A 43 -9.36 14.18 -6.16
N LEU A 44 -9.24 13.50 -7.30
CA LEU A 44 -8.46 14.00 -8.45
C LEU A 44 -8.97 15.34 -9.00
N TYR A 45 -10.17 15.77 -8.58
CA TYR A 45 -10.81 17.02 -8.98
C TYR A 45 -10.79 18.08 -7.88
N TYR A 46 -10.05 17.85 -6.80
CA TYR A 46 -9.86 18.85 -5.76
C TYR A 46 -9.29 20.13 -6.36
N GLY A 47 -9.94 21.25 -6.09
CA GLY A 47 -9.57 22.56 -6.60
C GLY A 47 -9.85 22.76 -8.10
N MET A 48 -10.75 21.98 -8.70
CA MET A 48 -11.15 22.15 -10.10
C MET A 48 -12.55 22.74 -10.21
N ASP A 49 -12.66 23.88 -10.89
CA ASP A 49 -13.94 24.54 -11.16
C ASP A 49 -14.87 23.60 -11.96
N GLY A 50 -16.08 23.38 -11.46
CA GLY A 50 -17.14 22.62 -12.15
C GLY A 50 -17.10 21.09 -12.00
N THR A 51 -16.01 20.50 -11.48
CA THR A 51 -15.86 19.03 -11.32
C THR A 51 -15.52 18.61 -9.89
N GLY A 52 -14.88 19.48 -9.10
CA GLY A 52 -14.64 19.25 -7.68
C GLY A 52 -15.92 19.22 -6.85
N LEU A 53 -15.86 18.64 -5.66
CA LEU A 53 -16.96 18.71 -4.69
C LEU A 53 -16.89 19.99 -3.88
N TRP A 54 -18.02 20.64 -3.64
CA TRP A 54 -18.08 21.76 -2.70
C TRP A 54 -17.73 21.27 -1.28
N PRO A 55 -16.93 22.01 -0.49
CA PRO A 55 -16.39 23.37 -0.71
C PRO A 55 -15.06 23.44 -1.49
N CYS A 56 -14.59 22.30 -1.99
CA CYS A 56 -13.28 22.04 -2.57
C CYS A 56 -13.25 22.24 -4.10
N ASN A 57 -14.28 22.85 -4.67
CA ASN A 57 -14.55 22.87 -6.10
C ASN A 57 -14.12 24.16 -6.81
N THR A 58 -13.12 24.85 -6.26
CA THR A 58 -12.59 26.07 -6.89
C THR A 58 -11.08 26.04 -7.02
N THR A 59 -10.57 26.56 -8.15
CA THR A 59 -9.11 26.69 -8.34
C THR A 59 -8.46 27.60 -7.30
N ALA A 60 -9.19 28.61 -6.81
CA ALA A 60 -8.72 29.42 -5.69
C ALA A 60 -8.53 28.60 -4.40
N MET A 61 -9.44 27.66 -4.10
CA MET A 61 -9.32 26.73 -2.97
C MET A 61 -8.11 25.81 -3.13
N GLY A 62 -7.95 25.21 -4.31
CA GLY A 62 -6.82 24.34 -4.62
C GLY A 62 -5.46 25.02 -4.49
N ALA A 63 -5.37 26.27 -4.95
CA ALA A 63 -4.15 27.07 -4.84
C ALA A 63 -3.85 27.50 -3.39
N LYS A 64 -4.88 27.86 -2.63
CA LYS A 64 -4.73 28.31 -1.23
C LYS A 64 -4.38 27.16 -0.29
N TYR A 65 -4.96 25.99 -0.50
CA TYR A 65 -4.79 24.81 0.35
C TYR A 65 -4.38 23.58 -0.48
N PRO A 66 -3.13 23.54 -0.96
CA PRO A 66 -2.68 22.52 -1.91
C PRO A 66 -2.63 21.10 -1.34
N PHE A 67 -2.60 20.96 -0.01
CA PHE A 67 -2.57 19.68 0.69
C PHE A 67 -3.91 19.31 1.35
N GLY A 68 -4.97 20.03 1.02
CA GLY A 68 -6.32 19.73 1.51
C GLY A 68 -6.83 20.78 2.48
N TYR A 69 -8.13 20.72 2.73
CA TYR A 69 -8.88 21.60 3.62
C TYR A 69 -9.89 20.74 4.39
N PRO A 70 -10.27 21.10 5.63
CA PRO A 70 -11.31 20.37 6.35
C PRO A 70 -12.60 20.21 5.54
N ASP A 71 -13.27 19.07 5.71
CA ASP A 71 -14.48 18.69 4.96
C ASP A 71 -14.26 18.45 3.45
N CYS A 72 -13.00 18.36 3.01
CA CYS A 72 -12.61 17.92 1.68
C CYS A 72 -11.98 16.53 1.71
N ASP A 73 -12.21 15.80 0.63
CA ASP A 73 -11.45 14.61 0.28
C ASP A 73 -10.01 14.97 -0.12
N ALA A 74 -9.12 13.98 -0.06
CA ALA A 74 -7.68 14.22 -0.15
C ALA A 74 -7.27 14.63 -1.58
N PRO A 75 -6.58 15.77 -1.76
CA PRO A 75 -6.00 16.10 -3.06
C PRO A 75 -4.83 15.16 -3.41
N PRO A 76 -4.52 15.00 -4.71
CA PRO A 76 -3.37 14.23 -5.20
C PRO A 76 -2.07 14.56 -4.45
N ARG A 77 -1.81 15.86 -4.21
CA ARG A 77 -0.60 16.32 -3.51
C ARG A 77 -0.48 15.81 -2.07
N LEU A 78 -1.60 15.68 -1.35
CA LEU A 78 -1.57 15.12 0.01
C LEU A 78 -1.20 13.64 -0.06
N ILE A 79 -1.85 12.89 -0.94
CA ILE A 79 -1.58 11.47 -1.16
C ILE A 79 -0.12 11.24 -1.57
N GLU A 80 0.38 11.97 -2.57
CA GLU A 80 1.78 11.94 -3.00
C GLU A 80 2.74 12.23 -1.86
N SER A 81 2.45 13.24 -1.03
CA SER A 81 3.31 13.58 0.10
C SER A 81 3.37 12.49 1.16
N ALA A 82 2.25 11.79 1.40
CA ALA A 82 2.18 10.67 2.33
C ALA A 82 3.01 9.48 1.82
N TRP A 83 2.84 9.10 0.55
CA TRP A 83 3.63 8.02 -0.05
C TRP A 83 5.12 8.35 -0.13
N ALA A 84 5.47 9.58 -0.48
CA ALA A 84 6.87 10.03 -0.46
C ALA A 84 7.47 9.94 0.95
N ARG A 85 6.69 10.27 1.98
CA ARG A 85 7.13 10.11 3.38
C ARG A 85 7.32 8.65 3.77
N ILE A 86 6.42 7.76 3.34
CA ILE A 86 6.57 6.31 3.53
C ILE A 86 7.88 5.84 2.89
N GLU A 87 8.11 6.14 1.61
CA GLU A 87 9.36 5.76 0.92
C GLU A 87 10.61 6.29 1.63
N ALA A 88 10.57 7.54 2.10
CA ALA A 88 11.71 8.14 2.79
C ALA A 88 12.01 7.51 4.17
N VAL A 89 11.00 7.00 4.87
CA VAL A 89 11.16 6.37 6.19
C VAL A 89 11.69 4.93 6.04
N LEU A 90 11.15 4.16 5.11
CA LEU A 90 11.54 2.75 4.91
C LEU A 90 12.89 2.64 4.18
N GLY A 91 13.22 3.61 3.33
CA GLY A 91 14.42 3.55 2.48
C GLY A 91 14.28 2.58 1.30
N PRO A 92 15.33 2.44 0.47
CA PRO A 92 15.26 1.62 -0.74
C PRO A 92 15.24 0.12 -0.48
N ASP A 93 15.88 -0.36 0.60
CA ASP A 93 16.17 -1.78 0.76
C ASP A 93 15.26 -2.51 1.77
N ALA A 94 14.36 -1.80 2.46
CA ALA A 94 13.48 -2.40 3.46
C ALA A 94 12.49 -3.40 2.83
N PRO A 95 12.47 -4.67 3.30
CA PRO A 95 11.44 -5.63 2.94
C PRO A 95 10.10 -5.15 3.51
N ARG A 96 9.11 -4.99 2.64
CA ARG A 96 7.84 -4.37 3.01
C ARG A 96 6.64 -5.07 2.45
N HIS A 97 5.58 -5.10 3.25
CA HIS A 97 4.25 -5.53 2.86
C HIS A 97 3.31 -4.33 2.94
N VAL A 98 2.65 -3.98 1.84
CA VAL A 98 1.73 -2.86 1.79
C VAL A 98 0.31 -3.38 1.86
N VAL A 99 -0.48 -2.88 2.80
CA VAL A 99 -1.90 -3.16 2.93
C VAL A 99 -2.65 -1.85 2.74
N VAL A 100 -3.55 -1.81 1.76
CA VAL A 100 -4.45 -0.68 1.56
C VAL A 100 -5.89 -1.12 1.83
N ALA A 101 -6.47 -0.60 2.90
CA ALA A 101 -7.66 -1.15 3.55
C ALA A 101 -8.99 -0.50 3.15
N GLY A 102 -9.11 -0.04 1.90
CA GLY A 102 -10.38 0.49 1.38
C GLY A 102 -10.49 2.01 1.41
N ASP A 103 -11.67 2.47 0.97
CA ASP A 103 -12.06 3.88 0.87
C ASP A 103 -11.04 4.68 0.06
N TRP A 104 -10.80 4.17 -1.15
CA TRP A 104 -9.86 4.73 -2.12
C TRP A 104 -10.46 5.96 -2.78
N LEU A 105 -11.74 5.87 -3.13
CA LEU A 105 -12.45 6.90 -3.88
C LEU A 105 -13.00 7.98 -2.95
N ARG A 106 -13.02 9.22 -3.46
CA ARG A 106 -13.68 10.34 -2.79
C ARG A 106 -15.14 10.05 -2.42
N HIS A 107 -15.66 10.77 -1.43
CA HIS A 107 -17.08 10.79 -1.14
C HIS A 107 -17.87 11.21 -2.38
N ARG A 108 -19.10 10.70 -2.53
CA ARG A 108 -19.95 10.99 -3.69
C ARG A 108 -19.29 10.68 -5.05
N SER A 109 -18.46 9.65 -5.11
CA SER A 109 -17.88 9.10 -6.34
C SER A 109 -18.95 8.64 -7.35
N ASN A 110 -20.20 8.43 -6.92
CA ASN A 110 -21.35 8.20 -7.79
C ASN A 110 -21.74 9.43 -8.65
N LEU A 111 -21.18 10.61 -8.37
CA LEU A 111 -21.31 11.80 -9.22
C LEU A 111 -20.25 11.84 -10.34
N LEU A 112 -19.30 10.91 -10.32
CA LEU A 112 -18.30 10.72 -11.36
C LEU A 112 -18.70 9.57 -12.28
N THR A 113 -18.16 9.59 -13.49
CA THR A 113 -18.25 8.43 -14.40
C THR A 113 -17.34 7.29 -13.91
N ASP A 114 -17.66 6.06 -14.31
CA ASP A 114 -16.83 4.88 -14.01
C ASP A 114 -15.37 5.05 -14.44
N ALA A 115 -15.12 5.72 -15.57
CA ALA A 115 -13.76 5.98 -16.05
C ALA A 115 -12.98 6.90 -15.11
N GLN A 116 -13.64 7.90 -14.52
CA GLN A 116 -13.01 8.82 -13.58
C GLN A 116 -12.72 8.15 -12.24
N ASN A 117 -13.66 7.33 -11.75
CA ASN A 117 -13.45 6.51 -10.54
C ASN A 117 -12.32 5.48 -10.75
N ALA A 118 -12.29 4.81 -11.90
CA ALA A 118 -11.21 3.89 -12.25
C ALA A 118 -9.85 4.60 -12.31
N ALA A 119 -9.78 5.82 -12.85
CA ALA A 119 -8.55 6.61 -12.88
C ALA A 119 -8.06 6.98 -11.47
N ALA A 120 -8.96 7.33 -10.54
CA ALA A 120 -8.62 7.58 -9.14
C ALA A 120 -8.08 6.33 -8.43
N PHE A 121 -8.72 5.18 -8.64
CA PHE A 121 -8.26 3.91 -8.11
C PHE A 121 -6.90 3.49 -8.69
N GLU A 122 -6.71 3.64 -10.01
CA GLU A 122 -5.45 3.36 -10.68
C GLU A 122 -4.33 4.25 -10.17
N TYR A 123 -4.60 5.54 -9.99
CA TYR A 123 -3.65 6.50 -9.43
C TYR A 123 -3.10 6.03 -8.08
N ILE A 124 -3.98 5.65 -7.14
CA ILE A 124 -3.54 5.14 -5.83
C ILE A 124 -2.82 3.79 -5.97
N THR A 125 -3.37 2.87 -6.75
CA THR A 125 -2.80 1.52 -6.91
C THR A 125 -1.37 1.60 -7.43
N ARG A 126 -1.08 2.51 -8.38
CA ARG A 126 0.28 2.72 -8.89
C ARG A 126 1.25 3.19 -7.82
N MET A 127 0.83 4.05 -6.89
CA MET A 127 1.67 4.49 -5.78
C MET A 127 1.92 3.35 -4.78
N ALA A 128 0.87 2.61 -4.41
CA ALA A 128 1.01 1.45 -3.53
C ALA A 128 1.91 0.36 -4.15
N ALA A 129 1.71 0.06 -5.43
CA ALA A 129 2.51 -0.91 -6.18
C ALA A 129 3.97 -0.46 -6.34
N LYS A 130 4.24 0.84 -6.50
CA LYS A 130 5.61 1.38 -6.52
C LYS A 130 6.30 1.15 -5.17
N VAL A 131 5.61 1.43 -4.06
CA VAL A 131 6.16 1.20 -2.72
C VAL A 131 6.40 -0.30 -2.50
N ALA A 132 5.43 -1.15 -2.81
CA ALA A 132 5.53 -2.60 -2.67
C ALA A 132 6.62 -3.22 -3.58
N GLY A 133 6.72 -2.79 -4.84
CA GLY A 133 7.65 -3.34 -5.83
C GLY A 133 9.11 -2.97 -5.59
N ASN A 134 9.37 -1.95 -4.77
CA ASN A 134 10.72 -1.60 -4.31
C ASN A 134 11.21 -2.50 -3.15
N ALA A 135 10.38 -3.44 -2.66
CA ALA A 135 10.79 -4.39 -1.63
C ALA A 135 11.84 -5.37 -2.18
N THR A 136 12.95 -5.53 -1.47
CA THR A 136 13.76 -6.75 -1.61
C THR A 136 12.96 -7.93 -1.03
N GLY A 137 13.03 -9.09 -1.68
CA GLY A 137 12.25 -10.26 -1.23
C GLY A 137 12.62 -10.64 0.21
N SER A 138 11.62 -10.64 1.09
CA SER A 138 11.78 -11.15 2.47
C SER A 138 11.65 -12.66 2.48
N SER A 139 12.40 -13.32 3.36
CA SER A 139 12.19 -14.74 3.64
C SER A 139 10.96 -14.99 4.54
N VAL A 140 10.44 -13.92 5.15
CA VAL A 140 9.36 -13.94 6.14
C VAL A 140 8.01 -13.49 5.54
N LEU A 141 8.03 -12.59 4.56
CA LEU A 141 6.82 -12.12 3.89
C LEU A 141 6.58 -12.85 2.57
N PRO A 142 5.44 -13.55 2.41
CA PRO A 142 5.08 -14.13 1.13
C PRO A 142 4.73 -13.04 0.11
N ALA A 143 5.04 -13.27 -1.16
CA ALA A 143 4.44 -12.49 -2.24
C ALA A 143 2.93 -12.79 -2.34
N PRO A 144 2.07 -11.81 -2.70
CA PRO A 144 2.41 -10.46 -3.18
C PRO A 144 2.69 -9.46 -2.05
N ALA A 145 3.58 -8.50 -2.31
CA ALA A 145 3.95 -7.43 -1.36
C ALA A 145 2.89 -6.30 -1.25
N LEU A 146 1.72 -6.46 -1.89
CA LEU A 146 0.60 -5.53 -1.85
C LEU A 146 -0.72 -6.29 -1.70
N GLU A 147 -1.44 -5.97 -0.63
CA GLU A 147 -2.81 -6.39 -0.40
C GLU A 147 -3.75 -5.18 -0.47
N ALA A 148 -4.93 -5.39 -1.04
CA ALA A 148 -5.93 -4.37 -1.23
C ALA A 148 -7.30 -4.89 -0.76
N ALA A 149 -8.02 -4.06 -0.01
CA ALA A 149 -9.42 -4.28 0.32
C ALA A 149 -10.27 -3.15 -0.27
N PHE A 150 -11.55 -3.41 -0.50
CA PHE A 150 -12.52 -2.39 -0.86
C PHE A 150 -13.26 -1.92 0.40
N GLY A 151 -13.42 -0.62 0.54
CA GLY A 151 -14.24 0.03 1.55
C GLY A 151 -15.64 0.34 1.03
N ASN A 152 -16.46 0.91 1.90
CA ASN A 152 -17.85 1.22 1.58
C ASN A 152 -17.98 2.32 0.51
N ASN A 153 -17.05 3.28 0.46
CA ASN A 153 -17.08 4.36 -0.53
C ASN A 153 -16.59 3.93 -1.93
N ASP A 154 -16.08 2.71 -2.06
CA ASP A 154 -15.64 2.15 -3.34
C ASP A 154 -16.74 1.41 -4.12
N VAL A 155 -17.89 1.17 -3.46
CA VAL A 155 -19.05 0.46 -4.01
C VAL A 155 -20.32 1.31 -3.96
N VAL A 156 -20.16 2.63 -4.08
CA VAL A 156 -21.28 3.56 -4.22
C VAL A 156 -22.04 3.37 -5.55
N PRO A 157 -23.33 3.73 -5.61
CA PRO A 157 -24.14 4.36 -4.56
C PRO A 157 -24.70 3.37 -3.53
N ASP A 158 -24.53 2.07 -3.74
CA ASP A 158 -25.23 1.04 -2.99
C ASP A 158 -24.59 0.79 -1.62
N TYR A 159 -23.29 1.06 -1.44
CA TYR A 159 -22.51 0.83 -0.21
C TYR A 159 -22.48 -0.64 0.24
N PHE A 160 -22.86 -1.57 -0.64
CA PHE A 160 -22.70 -3.00 -0.43
C PHE A 160 -22.22 -3.67 -1.71
N PHE A 161 -21.45 -4.75 -1.55
CA PHE A 161 -21.00 -5.57 -2.67
C PHE A 161 -21.99 -6.72 -2.92
N ASP A 162 -22.76 -6.62 -4.01
CA ASP A 162 -23.62 -7.73 -4.46
C ASP A 162 -22.81 -8.72 -5.30
N TYR A 163 -22.14 -9.65 -4.62
CA TYR A 163 -21.37 -10.71 -5.26
C TYR A 163 -22.20 -11.64 -6.16
N ARG A 164 -23.54 -11.61 -6.05
CA ARG A 164 -24.45 -12.43 -6.88
C ARG A 164 -24.81 -11.75 -8.19
N ASN A 165 -24.45 -10.48 -8.35
CA ASN A 165 -24.84 -9.65 -9.48
C ASN A 165 -23.66 -8.82 -9.98
N ALA A 166 -22.54 -9.48 -10.29
CA ALA A 166 -21.29 -8.85 -10.72
C ALA A 166 -21.41 -7.97 -11.97
N THR A 167 -22.50 -8.09 -12.74
CA THR A 167 -22.82 -7.20 -13.87
C THR A 167 -23.30 -5.81 -13.44
N ARG A 168 -23.71 -5.62 -12.18
CA ARG A 168 -24.15 -4.32 -11.64
C ARG A 168 -23.02 -3.43 -11.12
N THR A 169 -21.79 -3.93 -11.07
CA THR A 169 -20.63 -3.16 -10.59
C THR A 169 -19.52 -3.06 -11.66
N PRO A 170 -19.75 -2.38 -12.80
CA PRO A 170 -18.71 -2.13 -13.80
C PRO A 170 -17.43 -1.51 -13.20
N LEU A 171 -17.60 -0.60 -12.23
CA LEU A 171 -16.50 0.00 -11.48
C LEU A 171 -15.62 -1.07 -10.81
N PHE A 172 -16.21 -2.06 -10.13
CA PHE A 172 -15.47 -3.15 -9.49
C PHE A 172 -14.69 -4.01 -10.50
N ARG A 173 -15.27 -4.28 -11.68
CA ARG A 173 -14.56 -4.98 -12.76
C ARG A 173 -13.36 -4.17 -13.26
N ASN A 174 -13.52 -2.86 -13.40
CA ASN A 174 -12.43 -1.98 -13.81
C ASN A 174 -11.32 -1.96 -12.75
N MET A 175 -11.68 -1.81 -11.47
CA MET A 175 -10.71 -1.79 -10.36
C MET A 175 -9.96 -3.12 -10.23
N THR A 176 -10.65 -4.26 -10.27
CA THR A 176 -10.00 -5.59 -10.25
C THR A 176 -9.18 -5.85 -11.51
N GLY A 177 -9.55 -5.27 -12.65
CA GLY A 177 -8.76 -5.27 -13.89
C GLY A 177 -7.47 -4.47 -13.74
N THR A 178 -7.54 -3.28 -13.16
CA THR A 178 -6.37 -2.45 -12.82
C THR A 178 -5.42 -3.17 -11.87
N LEU A 179 -5.93 -3.82 -10.82
CA LEU A 179 -5.10 -4.62 -9.90
C LEU A 179 -4.38 -5.76 -10.64
N ARG A 180 -5.07 -6.44 -11.57
CA ARG A 180 -4.45 -7.48 -12.41
C ARG A 180 -3.37 -6.90 -13.31
N ASP A 181 -3.65 -5.80 -14.00
CA ASP A 181 -2.74 -5.19 -14.98
C ASP A 181 -1.47 -4.64 -14.31
N LEU A 182 -1.56 -4.29 -13.03
CA LEU A 182 -0.44 -3.89 -12.19
C LEU A 182 0.24 -5.06 -11.47
N GLY A 183 -0.19 -6.31 -11.73
CA GLY A 183 0.41 -7.52 -11.17
C GLY A 183 0.09 -7.75 -9.69
N VAL A 184 -0.88 -7.02 -9.13
CA VAL A 184 -1.35 -7.19 -7.73
C VAL A 184 -2.24 -8.42 -7.61
N LEU A 185 -3.13 -8.64 -8.59
CA LEU A 185 -3.91 -9.86 -8.70
C LEU A 185 -3.38 -10.76 -9.81
N SER A 186 -3.35 -12.06 -9.56
CA SER A 186 -3.18 -13.06 -10.61
C SER A 186 -4.38 -13.09 -11.55
N ALA A 187 -4.18 -13.65 -12.75
CA ALA A 187 -5.28 -13.86 -13.69
C ALA A 187 -6.39 -14.78 -13.11
N ALA A 188 -6.03 -15.74 -12.26
CA ALA A 188 -6.97 -16.65 -11.62
C ALA A 188 -7.82 -15.95 -10.55
N GLU A 189 -7.20 -15.12 -9.72
CA GLU A 189 -7.91 -14.29 -8.74
C GLU A 189 -8.83 -13.30 -9.44
N HIS A 190 -8.34 -12.60 -10.48
CA HIS A 190 -9.17 -11.71 -11.28
C HIS A 190 -10.38 -12.43 -11.89
N ALA A 191 -10.19 -13.64 -12.43
CA ALA A 191 -11.27 -14.43 -13.01
C ALA A 191 -12.32 -14.88 -11.98
N SER A 192 -12.00 -14.92 -10.69
CA SER A 192 -12.98 -15.23 -9.63
C SER A 192 -14.01 -14.11 -9.45
N PHE A 193 -13.65 -12.87 -9.81
CA PHE A 193 -14.54 -11.70 -9.77
C PHE A 193 -15.41 -11.52 -11.03
N ALA A 194 -15.18 -12.35 -12.06
CA ALA A 194 -15.91 -12.30 -13.34
C ALA A 194 -17.02 -13.35 -13.45
N ARG A 195 -17.26 -14.15 -12.40
CA ARG A 195 -18.23 -15.26 -12.39
C ARG A 195 -19.62 -14.82 -11.94
#